data_AF-A0A817K4M7-F1
#
_entry.id   AF-A0A817K4M7-F1
#
_cell.length_a   1.000
_cell.length_b   1.000
_cell.length_c   1.000
_cell.angle_alpha   90.00
_cell.angle_beta   90.00
_cell.angle_gamma   90.00
#
_symmetry.space_group_name_H-M   'P 1'
#
loop_
_entity.id
_entity.type
_entity.pdbx_description
1 polymer ?
#
loop_
_entity_poly.entity_id
_entity_poly.type
_entity_poly.pdbx_seq_one_letter_code
_entity_poly.pdbx_strand_id
1 'polypeptide(L)' 'VLAKNLLGKEGKGYKYAVSMLNVGRIGIGAQVNTRYRSFIS' A
#
# COMPACT_ATOMS: atom_id res chain seq x y z
N VAL A 1 20.45 10.82 -6.38
CA VAL A 1 19.14 10.52 -7.02
C VAL A 1 18.90 11.55 -8.10
N LEU A 2 18.43 11.13 -9.28
CA LEU A 2 18.17 12.00 -10.42
C LEU A 2 16.81 12.68 -10.22
N ALA A 3 16.68 13.99 -10.46
CA ALA A 3 15.43 14.73 -10.23
C ALA A 3 14.20 14.14 -10.97
N LYS A 4 14.45 13.40 -12.06
CA LYS A 4 13.46 12.60 -12.80
C LYS A 4 12.72 11.55 -11.96
N ASN A 5 13.37 11.01 -10.93
CA ASN A 5 12.89 9.84 -10.17
C ASN A 5 12.07 10.26 -8.94
N LEU A 6 11.81 11.55 -8.75
CA LEU A 6 10.94 12.07 -7.71
C LEU A 6 9.48 11.71 -8.05
N LEU A 7 8.92 10.78 -7.28
CA LEU A 7 7.48 10.54 -7.29
C LEU A 7 6.78 11.63 -6.48
N GLY A 8 6.10 12.53 -7.19
CA GLY A 8 5.34 13.63 -6.60
C GLY A 8 6.18 14.88 -6.34
N LYS A 9 5.81 15.67 -5.31
CA LYS A 9 6.52 16.91 -4.95
C LYS A 9 7.54 16.63 -3.86
N GLU A 10 8.73 17.20 -4.00
CA GLU A 10 9.78 17.15 -2.98
C GLU A 10 9.25 17.65 -1.62
N GLY A 11 9.64 16.99 -0.54
CA GLY A 11 9.11 17.26 0.81
C GLY A 11 7.71 16.69 1.11
N LYS A 12 6.98 16.13 0.12
CA LYS A 12 5.66 15.50 0.34
C LYS A 12 5.66 13.97 0.33
N GLY A 13 6.85 13.34 0.30
CA GLY A 13 7.00 11.89 0.23
C GLY A 13 6.30 11.12 1.36
N TYR A 14 6.28 11.68 2.58
CA TYR A 14 5.58 11.08 3.72
C TYR A 14 4.09 10.85 3.45
N LYS A 15 3.41 11.82 2.82
CA LYS A 15 1.97 11.70 2.50
C LYS A 15 1.70 10.56 1.52
N TYR A 16 2.57 10.40 0.52
CA TYR A 16 2.47 9.31 -0.45
C TYR A 16 2.74 7.95 0.19
N ALA A 17 3.79 7.84 1.01
CA ALA A 17 4.10 6.60 1.74
C ALA A 17 2.94 6.16 2.64
N VAL A 18 2.38 7.08 3.44
CA VAL A 18 1.24 6.78 4.33
C VAL A 18 0.01 6.37 3.54
N SER A 19 -0.32 7.07 2.46
CA SER A 19 -1.48 6.74 1.62
C SER A 19 -1.34 5.35 0.97
N MET A 20 -0.15 5.01 0.47
CA MET A 20 0.11 3.69 -0.13
C MET A 20 0.04 2.58 0.93
N LEU A 21 0.60 2.80 2.12
CA LEU A 21 0.53 1.82 3.21
C LEU A 21 -0.90 1.61 3.71
N ASN A 22 -1.74 2.64 3.70
CA ASN A 22 -3.13 2.52 4.12
C ASN A 22 -3.93 1.59 3.19
N VAL A 23 -3.75 1.74 1.87
CA VAL A 23 -4.36 0.85 0.87
C VAL A 23 -3.77 -0.57 0.97
N GLY A 24 -2.46 -0.69 1.12
CA GLY A 24 -1.78 -1.99 1.27
C GLY A 24 -2.30 -2.81 2.45
N ARG A 25 -2.57 -2.17 3.61
CA ARG A 25 -3.14 -2.85 4.79
C ARG A 25 -4.52 -3.43 4.54
N ILE A 26 -5.40 -2.68 3.87
CA ILE A 26 -6.74 -3.16 3.49
C ILE A 26 -6.61 -4.33 2.52
N GLY A 27 -5.71 -4.23 1.54
CA GLY A 27 -5.44 -5.30 0.58
C GLY A 27 -4.94 -6.60 1.23
N ILE A 28 -4.09 -6.50 2.26
CA ILE A 28 -3.65 -7.67 3.03
C ILE A 28 -4.82 -8.26 3.84
N GLY A 29 -5.61 -7.43 4.52
CA GLY A 29 -6.79 -7.90 5.25
C GLY A 29 -7.82 -8.62 4.36
N ALA A 30 -8.09 -8.07 3.18
CA ALA A 30 -8.97 -8.70 2.19
C ALA A 30 -8.43 -10.05 1.69
N GLN A 31 -7.12 -10.13 1.40
CA GLN A 31 -6.48 -11.38 1.00
C GLN A 31 -6.53 -12.42 2.12
N VAL A 32 -6.22 -12.04 3.35
CA VAL A 32 -6.25 -12.90 4.52
C VAL A 32 -7.67 -13.44 4.76
N ASN A 33 -8.70 -12.59 4.66
CA ASN A 33 -10.10 -13.04 4.75
C ASN A 33 -10.50 -14.02 3.65
N THR A 34 -10.03 -13.79 2.42
CA THR A 34 -10.26 -14.71 1.30
C THR A 34 -9.56 -16.05 1.54
N ARG A 35 -8.35 -16.03 2.12
CA ARG A 35 -7.59 -17.25 2.46
C ARG A 35 -8.26 -18.05 3.56
N TYR A 36 -8.79 -17.41 4.60
CA TYR A 36 -9.57 -18.12 5.63
C TYR A 36 -10.85 -18.73 5.05
N ARG A 37 -11.57 -18.02 4.18
CA ARG A 37 -12.77 -18.54 3.50
C ARG A 37 -12.47 -19.78 2.64
N SER A 38 -11.31 -19.81 1.98
CA SER A 38 -10.86 -20.94 1.16
C SER A 38 -10.42 -22.16 1.98
N PHE A 39 -10.13 -22.01 3.27
CA PHE A 39 -9.68 -23.11 4.14
C PHE A 39 -10.85 -23.80 4.87
N ILE A 40 -11.93 -23.07 5.13
CA ILE A 40 -13.15 -23.58 5.78
C ILE A 40 -14.21 -24.10 4.78
N SER A 41 -13.86 -24.19 3.49
CA SER A 41 -14.72 -24.59 2.37
C SER A 41 -14.27 -25.91 1.76
#